data_AF-A0A432SEV3-F1
#
_entry.id   AF-A0A432SEV3-F1
#
_cell.length_a   1.000
_cell.length_b   1.000
_cell.length_c   1.000
_cell.angle_alpha   90.00
_cell.angle_beta   90.00
_cell.angle_gamma   90.00
#
_symmetry.space_group_name_H-M   'P 1'
#
loop_
_entity.id
_entity.type
_entity.pdbx_description
1 polymer ?
#
loop_
_entity_poly.entity_id
_entity_poly.type
_entity_poly.pdbx_seq_one_letter_code
_entity_poly.pdbx_strand_id
1 'polypeptide(L)' 'MMEKKTGNREDANFITHITGTINGETVLDLSTSQFLSKNPIFKFQLKGETFKKGDKLLISWIDRKGKTGKGKGKIK' A
#
# COMPACT_ATOMS: atom_id res chain seq x y z
N MET A 1 -5.95 -3.44 37.85
CA MET A 1 -6.42 -3.56 36.45
C MET A 1 -5.21 -3.37 35.56
N MET A 2 -4.89 -4.34 34.71
CA MET A 2 -3.72 -4.27 33.84
C MET A 2 -3.91 -3.08 32.88
N GLU A 3 -3.05 -2.07 32.98
CA GLU A 3 -3.00 -1.00 31.98
C GLU A 3 -2.82 -1.67 30.61
N LYS A 4 -3.78 -1.47 29.70
CA LYS A 4 -3.67 -2.01 28.36
C LYS A 4 -2.43 -1.38 27.74
N LYS A 5 -1.38 -2.16 27.49
CA LYS A 5 -0.15 -1.77 26.75
C LYS A 5 -0.41 -1.30 25.31
N THR A 6 -1.67 -1.18 24.91
CA THR A 6 -2.10 -0.67 23.61
C THR A 6 -2.31 0.83 23.75
N GLY A 7 -1.53 1.63 23.01
CA GLY A 7 -1.66 3.08 23.02
C GLY A 7 -3.06 3.58 22.63
N ASN A 8 -3.23 4.91 22.63
CA ASN A 8 -4.51 5.53 22.31
C ASN A 8 -5.00 5.12 20.90
N ARG A 9 -6.23 4.60 20.82
CA ARG A 9 -6.84 4.18 19.55
C ARG A 9 -7.08 5.35 18.60
N GLU A 10 -7.35 6.53 19.14
CA GLU A 10 -7.55 7.76 18.37
C GLU A 10 -6.30 8.09 17.54
N ASP A 11 -5.12 7.86 18.13
CA ASP A 11 -3.82 8.17 17.53
C ASP A 11 -3.33 7.12 16.54
N ALA A 12 -3.98 5.95 16.47
CA ALA A 12 -3.58 4.87 15.60
C ALA A 12 -3.58 5.32 14.14
N ASN A 13 -2.44 5.17 13.48
CA ASN A 13 -2.29 5.49 12.07
C ASN A 13 -1.75 4.29 11.32
N PHE A 14 -2.36 4.01 10.17
CA PHE A 14 -2.04 2.90 9.29
C PHE A 14 -2.44 3.29 7.87
N ILE A 15 -1.82 2.64 6.89
CA ILE A 15 -2.20 2.78 5.48
C ILE A 15 -3.62 2.25 5.33
N THR A 16 -4.53 3.02 4.73
CA THR A 16 -5.92 2.62 4.50
C THR A 16 -6.14 2.11 3.08
N HIS A 17 -5.41 2.65 2.11
CA HIS A 17 -5.54 2.26 0.71
C HIS A 17 -4.20 2.29 -0.01
N ILE A 18 -3.98 1.32 -0.90
CA ILE A 18 -2.82 1.21 -1.78
C ILE A 18 -3.32 0.96 -3.20
N THR A 19 -2.84 1.78 -4.15
CA THR A 19 -3.17 1.65 -5.56
C THR A 19 -1.89 1.53 -6.38
N GLY A 20 -1.89 0.62 -7.35
CA GLY A 20 -0.80 0.42 -8.30
C GLY A 20 -1.29 0.57 -9.73
N THR A 21 -0.53 1.30 -10.55
CA THR A 21 -0.86 1.52 -11.95
C THR A 21 0.33 1.22 -12.87
N ILE A 22 0.06 0.68 -14.05
CA ILE A 22 1.02 0.52 -15.14
C ILE A 22 0.42 1.19 -16.37
N ASN A 23 1.16 2.10 -17.01
CA ASN A 23 0.71 2.82 -18.21
C ASN A 23 -0.68 3.52 -18.07
N GLY A 24 -1.07 3.87 -16.84
CA GLY A 24 -2.38 4.48 -16.54
C GLY A 24 -3.48 3.49 -16.18
N GLU A 25 -3.28 2.19 -16.39
CA GLU A 25 -4.22 1.14 -16.00
C GLU A 25 -3.99 0.72 -14.54
N THR A 26 -5.06 0.53 -13.78
CA THR A 26 -4.98 0.07 -12.38
C THR A 26 -4.75 -1.44 -12.35
N VAL A 27 -3.62 -1.86 -11.78
CA VAL A 27 -3.19 -3.26 -11.69
C VAL A 27 -3.19 -3.78 -10.26
N LEU A 28 -3.33 -2.89 -9.27
CA LEU A 28 -3.41 -3.22 -7.85
C LEU A 28 -4.35 -2.23 -7.16
N ASP A 29 -5.31 -2.75 -6.41
CA ASP A 29 -6.18 -1.96 -5.54
C ASP A 29 -6.38 -2.73 -4.23
N LEU A 30 -5.91 -2.17 -3.12
CA LEU A 30 -5.90 -2.83 -1.82
C LEU A 30 -6.43 -1.90 -0.75
N SER A 31 -7.51 -2.29 -0.09
CA SER A 31 -7.96 -1.69 1.16
C SER A 31 -7.35 -2.42 2.36
N THR A 32 -6.81 -1.66 3.29
CA THR A 32 -6.06 -2.19 4.45
C THR A 32 -6.62 -1.65 5.77
N SER A 33 -6.19 -2.25 6.88
CA SER A 33 -6.70 -1.92 8.22
C SER A 33 -5.59 -1.90 9.27
N GLN A 34 -5.96 -1.56 10.51
CA GLN A 34 -5.07 -1.44 11.66
C GLN A 34 -4.30 -2.73 12.04
N PHE A 35 -4.61 -3.87 11.44
CA PHE A 35 -3.96 -5.16 11.74
C PHE A 35 -2.60 -5.33 11.07
N LEU A 36 -2.18 -4.40 10.21
CA LEU A 36 -0.86 -4.43 9.60
C LEU A 36 0.25 -4.01 10.57
N SER A 37 1.38 -4.71 10.49
CA SER A 37 2.62 -4.34 11.19
C SER A 37 3.14 -2.98 10.74
N LYS A 38 4.01 -2.36 11.57
CA LYS A 38 4.79 -1.19 11.15
C LYS A 38 5.65 -1.55 9.94
N ASN A 39 5.68 -0.68 8.93
CA ASN A 39 6.39 -0.88 7.65
C ASN A 39 6.02 -2.20 6.95
N PRO A 40 4.75 -2.37 6.55
CA PRO A 40 4.29 -3.60 5.93
C PRO A 40 4.99 -3.84 4.58
N ILE A 41 5.33 -5.11 4.31
CA ILE A 41 5.87 -5.55 3.03
C ILE A 41 4.74 -6.29 2.30
N PHE A 42 4.44 -5.86 1.07
CA PHE A 42 3.44 -6.51 0.23
C PHE A 42 4.12 -7.25 -0.91
N LYS A 43 3.67 -8.48 -1.16
CA LYS A 43 4.03 -9.26 -2.34
C LYS A 43 2.75 -9.53 -3.11
N PHE A 44 2.74 -9.18 -4.40
CA PHE A 44 1.63 -9.43 -5.30
C PHE A 44 2.16 -10.02 -6.61
N GLN A 45 1.26 -10.61 -7.38
CA GLN A 45 1.55 -11.14 -8.71
C GLN A 45 0.62 -10.47 -9.70
N LEU A 46 1.17 -10.09 -10.85
CA LEU A 46 0.42 -9.51 -11.96
C LEU A 46 0.41 -10.52 -13.10
N LYS A 47 -0.69 -10.58 -13.85
CA LYS A 47 -0.75 -11.41 -15.07
C LYS A 47 0.20 -10.83 -16.11
N GLY A 48 0.97 -11.69 -16.79
CA GLY A 48 2.02 -11.26 -17.73
C GLY A 48 1.53 -10.44 -18.93
N GLU A 49 0.25 -10.52 -19.26
CA GLU A 49 -0.40 -9.70 -20.31
C GLU A 49 -0.70 -8.25 -19.86
N THR A 50 -0.64 -7.96 -18.56
CA THR A 50 -0.91 -6.63 -17.97
C THR A 50 0.29 -5.68 -18.04
N PHE A 51 1.47 -6.18 -18.42
CA PHE A 51 2.70 -5.39 -18.41
C PHE A 51 3.73 -5.90 -19.41
N LYS A 52 4.63 -5.01 -19.83
CA LYS A 52 5.77 -5.33 -20.68
C LYS A 52 7.07 -5.04 -19.95
N LYS A 53 8.14 -5.73 -20.35
CA LYS A 53 9.48 -5.42 -19.88
C LYS A 53 9.80 -3.95 -20.19
N GLY A 54 10.26 -3.22 -19.18
CA GLY A 54 10.57 -1.81 -19.28
C GLY A 54 9.45 -0.87 -18.84
N ASP A 55 8.22 -1.37 -18.67
CA ASP A 55 7.11 -0.60 -18.14
C ASP A 55 7.39 -0.11 -16.72
N LYS A 56 6.71 0.98 -16.36
CA LYS A 56 6.82 1.60 -15.03
C LYS A 56 5.59 1.24 -14.22
N LEU A 57 5.82 0.55 -13.11
CA LEU A 57 4.85 0.40 -12.05
C LEU A 57 4.92 1.62 -11.13
N LEU A 58 3.80 2.30 -10.97
CA LEU A 58 3.61 3.37 -10.00
C LEU A 58 2.75 2.84 -8.86
N ILE A 59 3.25 2.92 -7.64
CA ILE A 59 2.49 2.61 -6.43
C ILE A 59 2.20 3.91 -5.70
N SER A 60 0.99 4.03 -5.16
CA SER A 60 0.59 5.10 -4.27
C SER A 60 -0.18 4.54 -3.08
N TRP A 61 -0.13 5.25 -1.96
CA TRP A 61 -0.88 4.88 -0.77
C TRP A 61 -1.36 6.12 -0.03
N ILE A 62 -2.39 5.95 0.78
CA ILE A 62 -2.93 6.94 1.71
C ILE A 62 -3.10 6.30 3.09
N ASP A 63 -2.80 7.05 4.15
CA ASP A 63 -3.02 6.62 5.53
C ASP A 63 -4.30 7.23 6.14
N ARG A 64 -4.65 6.75 7.33
CA ARG A 64 -5.84 7.20 8.07
C ARG A 64 -5.83 8.71 8.38
N LYS A 65 -4.65 9.33 8.42
CA LYS A 65 -4.48 10.78 8.64
C LYS A 65 -4.42 11.58 7.33
N GLY A 66 -4.69 10.94 6.18
CA GLY A 66 -4.69 11.56 4.87
C GLY A 66 -3.30 11.79 4.26
N LYS A 67 -2.23 11.32 4.92
CA LYS A 67 -0.88 11.43 4.36
C LYS A 67 -0.74 10.41 3.23
N THR A 68 -0.11 10.84 2.15
CA THR A 68 0.11 10.00 0.99
C THR A 68 1.58 9.70 0.77
N GLY A 69 1.88 8.57 0.13
CA GLY A 69 3.20 8.28 -0.41
C GLY A 69 3.12 7.70 -1.82
N LYS A 70 4.23 7.80 -2.55
CA LYS A 70 4.37 7.29 -3.92
C LYS A 70 5.70 6.56 -4.09
N GLY A 71 5.69 5.50 -4.89
CA GLY A 71 6.86 4.73 -5.27
C GLY A 71 6.80 4.39 -6.75
N LYS A 72 7.97 4.24 -7.39
CA LYS A 72 8.07 3.85 -8.80
C LYS A 72 9.09 2.73 -8.96
N GLY A 73 8.74 1.73 -9.77
CA GLY A 73 9.61 0.60 -10.10
C GLY A 73 9.57 0.34 -11.60
N LYS A 74 10.73 0.00 -12.19
CA LYS A 74 10.81 -0.44 -13.59
C LYS A 74 10.75 -1.95 -13.63
N ILE A 75 9.85 -2.49 -14.46
CA ILE A 75 9.72 -3.93 -14.67
C ILE A 75 10.90 -4.40 -15.55
N LYS A 76 11.61 -5.45 -15.10
CA LYS A 76 12.83 -5.99 -15.73
C LYS A 76 12.57 -7.28 -16.48
#